data_AF-A0A1J5HGG5-F1
#
_entry.id   AF-A0A1J5HGG5-F1
#
_cell.length_a   1.000
_cell.length_b   1.000
_cell.length_c   1.000
_cell.angle_alpha   90.00
_cell.angle_beta   90.00
_cell.angle_gamma   90.00
#
_symmetry.space_group_name_H-M   'P 1'
#
loop_
_entity.id
_entity.type
_entity.pdbx_description
1 polymer ?
#
loop_
_entity_poly.entity_id
_entity_poly.type
_entity_poly.pdbx_seq_one_letter_code
_entity_poly.pdbx_strand_id
1 'polypeptide(L)'
;MLSLSEIKSGALLQINNEPYIVIKADHHKMGRGGAVLKTKLRNLLNGNILERTFQGNEKVEAAATDTGQANYLYKTDVEAIFMNNETYEQFSLPLEQIGDKLKYLIEGTDVDILYFQGRPAALKLPIKIALKVTSAPPGVKGNSAGNVTKTVELETGAPLNVPMFINEGEAVIVNTDTGEYVGRA
;
A
#
# COMPACT_ATOMS: atom_id res chain seq x y z
N MET A 1 3.17 23.64 5.93
CA MET A 1 1.91 23.27 6.60
C MET A 1 0.84 23.02 5.55
N LEU A 2 0.08 21.95 5.68
CA LEU A 2 -1.02 21.53 4.81
C LEU A 2 -2.35 22.05 5.36
N SER A 3 -3.17 22.58 4.47
CA SER A 3 -4.58 22.93 4.71
C SER A 3 -5.49 21.71 4.56
N LEU A 4 -6.74 21.80 5.04
CA LEU A 4 -7.71 20.71 4.90
C LEU A 4 -7.82 20.18 3.46
N SER A 5 -7.78 21.05 2.44
CA SER A 5 -7.91 20.63 1.03
C SER A 5 -6.72 19.83 0.48
N GLU A 6 -5.57 19.90 1.15
CA GLU A 6 -4.35 19.19 0.78
C GLU A 6 -4.22 17.85 1.51
N ILE A 7 -5.00 17.63 2.58
CA ILE A 7 -5.03 16.37 3.34
C ILE A 7 -5.91 15.36 2.61
N LYS A 8 -5.29 14.53 1.78
CA LYS A 8 -5.94 13.45 1.01
C LYS A 8 -5.31 12.10 1.38
N SER A 9 -5.94 11.00 0.99
CA SER A 9 -5.33 9.67 1.12
C SER A 9 -3.93 9.65 0.49
N GLY A 10 -2.96 9.09 1.21
CA GLY A 10 -1.54 9.10 0.85
C GLY A 10 -0.75 10.32 1.34
N ALA A 11 -1.40 11.39 1.81
CA ALA A 11 -0.68 12.53 2.37
C ALA A 11 0.09 12.16 3.65
N LEU A 12 1.28 12.73 3.81
CA LEU A 12 2.16 12.50 4.95
C LEU A 12 2.08 13.69 5.90
N LEU A 13 1.62 13.43 7.13
CA LEU A 13 1.38 14.44 8.16
C LEU A 13 2.33 14.22 9.33
N GLN A 14 2.78 15.30 9.94
CA GLN A 14 3.49 15.25 11.22
C GLN A 14 2.54 15.69 12.32
N ILE A 15 2.32 14.80 13.30
CA ILE A 15 1.45 15.06 14.46
C ILE A 15 2.23 14.62 15.69
N ASN A 16 2.42 15.53 16.65
CA ASN A 16 3.20 15.27 17.87
C ASN A 16 4.61 14.73 17.57
N ASN A 17 5.27 15.26 16.54
CA ASN A 17 6.58 14.81 16.04
C ASN A 17 6.65 13.39 15.49
N GLU A 18 5.50 12.73 15.29
CA GLU A 18 5.43 11.42 14.67
C GLU A 18 4.88 11.50 13.24
N PRO A 19 5.41 10.69 12.31
CA PRO A 19 4.95 10.64 10.93
C PRO A 19 3.70 9.77 10.78
N TYR A 20 2.67 10.31 10.14
CA TYR A 20 1.44 9.63 9.82
C TYR A 20 1.16 9.68 8.32
N ILE A 21 0.66 8.58 7.77
CA ILE A 21 0.05 8.56 6.44
C ILE A 21 -1.47 8.56 6.55
N VAL A 22 -2.12 9.39 5.73
CA VAL A 22 -3.58 9.38 5.63
C VAL A 22 -4.01 8.12 4.87
N ILE A 23 -4.69 7.20 5.55
CA ILE A 23 -5.32 6.04 4.89
C ILE A 23 -6.61 6.49 4.21
N LYS A 24 -7.43 7.23 4.95
CA LYS A 24 -8.75 7.67 4.50
C LYS A 24 -9.01 9.11 4.91
N ALA A 25 -9.62 9.88 4.02
CA ALA A 25 -10.00 11.26 4.22
C ALA A 25 -11.44 11.47 3.72
N ASP A 26 -12.37 11.74 4.64
CA ASP A 26 -13.78 12.00 4.36
C ASP A 26 -14.09 13.50 4.55
N HIS A 27 -14.20 14.22 3.44
CA HIS A 27 -14.56 15.64 3.43
C HIS A 27 -16.07 15.85 3.51
N HIS A 28 -16.51 16.57 4.55
CA HIS A 28 -17.89 17.00 4.68
C HIS A 28 -17.97 18.53 4.73
N LYS A 29 -18.81 19.12 3.89
CA LYS A 29 -19.17 20.54 4.01
C LYS A 29 -20.44 20.63 4.86
N MET A 30 -20.39 21.28 6.03
CA MET A 30 -21.61 21.59 6.78
C MET A 30 -22.08 22.97 6.36
N GLY A 31 -23.32 23.10 5.85
CA GLY A 31 -23.79 24.32 5.17
C GLY A 31 -23.46 25.64 5.90
N ARG A 32 -23.71 25.72 7.21
CA ARG A 32 -23.35 26.88 8.05
C ARG A 32 -22.16 26.65 8.99
N GLY A 33 -21.56 25.46 9.00
CA GLY A 33 -20.60 25.01 10.04
C GLY A 33 -19.15 24.86 9.58
N GLY A 34 -18.81 25.33 8.37
CA GLY A 34 -17.47 25.18 7.81
C GLY A 34 -17.17 23.78 7.26
N ALA A 35 -15.97 23.60 6.75
CA ALA A 35 -15.49 22.30 6.27
C ALA A 35 -15.03 21.44 7.46
N VAL A 36 -15.44 20.18 7.45
CA VAL A 36 -15.01 19.15 8.40
C VAL A 36 -14.34 18.04 7.61
N LEU A 37 -13.17 17.61 8.07
CA LEU A 37 -12.42 16.52 7.47
C LEU A 37 -12.18 15.43 8.52
N LYS A 38 -12.83 14.29 8.35
CA LYS A 38 -12.57 13.11 9.17
C LYS A 38 -11.48 12.28 8.51
N THR A 39 -10.45 11.95 9.25
CA THR A 39 -9.31 11.17 8.73
C THR A 39 -9.06 9.93 9.56
N LYS A 40 -8.65 8.87 8.87
CA LYS A 40 -8.02 7.69 9.46
C LYS A 40 -6.56 7.70 9.07
N LEU A 41 -5.69 7.85 10.06
CA LEU A 41 -4.26 8.00 9.92
C LEU A 41 -3.58 6.72 10.39
N ARG A 42 -2.51 6.30 9.72
CA ARG A 42 -1.62 5.24 10.22
C ARG A 42 -0.27 5.84 10.55
N ASN A 43 0.19 5.59 11.75
CA ASN A 43 1.54 5.94 12.18
C ASN A 43 2.55 5.10 11.39
N LEU A 44 3.56 5.74 10.81
CA LEU A 44 4.55 5.06 9.98
C LEU A 44 5.61 4.31 10.81
N LEU A 45 5.79 4.64 12.09
CA LEU A 45 6.79 4.01 12.95
C LEU A 45 6.26 2.75 13.64
N ASN A 46 5.00 2.76 14.06
CA ASN A 46 4.42 1.68 14.86
C ASN A 46 3.12 1.08 14.29
N GLY A 47 2.65 1.55 13.13
CA GLY A 47 1.45 1.02 12.48
C GLY A 47 0.11 1.40 13.14
N ASN A 48 0.13 2.09 14.29
CA ASN A 48 -1.09 2.44 15.02
C ASN A 48 -2.02 3.32 14.21
N ILE A 49 -3.31 3.07 14.36
CA ILE A 49 -4.37 3.83 13.71
C ILE A 49 -4.82 4.97 14.63
N LEU A 50 -4.81 6.19 14.10
CA LEU A 50 -5.35 7.38 14.75
C LEU A 50 -6.50 7.93 13.92
N GLU A 51 -7.69 8.05 14.53
CA GLU A 51 -8.79 8.79 13.93
C GLU A 51 -8.76 10.24 14.41
N ARG A 52 -8.64 11.18 13.47
CA ARG A 52 -8.58 12.61 13.77
C ARG A 52 -9.54 13.38 12.87
N THR A 53 -10.26 14.33 13.46
CA THR A 53 -11.13 15.25 12.73
C THR A 53 -10.49 16.63 12.70
N PHE A 54 -10.27 17.18 11.50
CA PHE A 54 -9.84 18.55 11.28
C PHE A 54 -11.05 19.42 10.94
N GLN A 55 -11.05 20.68 11.40
CA GLN A 55 -12.20 21.59 11.20
C GLN A 55 -11.76 22.98 10.73
N GLY A 56 -12.63 23.62 9.94
CA GLY A 56 -12.46 25.01 9.52
C GLY A 56 -11.18 25.23 8.73
N ASN A 57 -10.29 26.07 9.27
CA ASN A 57 -9.02 26.47 8.67
C ASN A 57 -7.80 25.87 9.41
N GLU A 58 -7.99 24.77 10.14
CA GLU A 58 -6.88 24.07 10.78
C GLU A 58 -5.81 23.69 9.75
N LYS A 59 -4.55 23.82 10.15
CA LYS A 59 -3.41 23.42 9.34
C LYS A 59 -2.58 22.42 10.12
N VAL A 60 -1.99 21.47 9.40
CA VAL A 60 -1.13 20.43 9.98
C VAL A 60 0.25 20.50 9.32
N GLU A 61 1.29 20.09 10.04
CA GLU A 61 2.62 20.00 9.43
C GLU A 61 2.68 18.82 8.45
N ALA A 62 3.36 19.02 7.33
CA ALA A 62 3.70 17.91 6.44
C ALA A 62 4.89 17.18 7.06
N ALA A 63 4.87 15.85 7.09
CA ALA A 63 6.06 15.11 7.47
C ALA A 63 7.11 15.26 6.36
N ALA A 64 8.28 15.79 6.71
CA ALA A 64 9.42 15.81 5.82
C ALA A 64 9.97 14.38 5.70
N THR A 65 9.90 13.81 4.50
CA THR A 65 10.39 12.47 4.22
C THR A 65 11.28 12.47 3.00
N ASP A 66 12.32 11.67 3.06
CA ASP A 66 13.17 11.35 1.91
C ASP A 66 12.73 10.00 1.32
N THR A 67 12.95 9.80 0.04
CA THR A 67 12.66 8.51 -0.62
C THR A 67 13.98 7.91 -1.09
N GLY A 68 14.22 6.64 -0.77
CA GLY A 68 15.34 5.87 -1.28
C GLY A 68 14.86 4.58 -1.95
N GLN A 69 15.62 4.07 -2.90
CA GLN A 69 15.32 2.81 -3.57
C GLN A 69 15.96 1.64 -2.84
N ALA A 70 15.21 0.55 -2.72
CA ALA A 70 15.70 -0.69 -2.12
C ALA A 70 15.16 -1.90 -2.87
N ASN A 71 15.85 -3.02 -2.72
CA ASN A 71 15.42 -4.31 -3.22
C ASN A 71 14.97 -5.19 -2.04
N TYR A 72 13.79 -5.80 -2.15
CA TYR A 72 13.30 -6.76 -1.16
C TYR A 72 14.04 -8.09 -1.29
N LEU A 73 14.63 -8.56 -0.19
CA LEU A 73 15.41 -9.80 -0.18
C LEU A 73 14.56 -11.00 0.25
N TYR A 74 14.14 -11.01 1.50
CA TYR A 74 13.34 -12.09 2.10
C TYR A 74 12.66 -11.58 3.38
N LYS A 75 11.82 -12.41 3.99
CA LYS A 75 11.21 -12.12 5.29
C LYS A 75 11.51 -13.20 6.31
N THR A 76 11.55 -12.81 7.57
CA THR A 76 11.49 -13.69 8.73
C THR A 76 10.04 -13.77 9.23
N ASP A 77 9.82 -14.33 10.41
CA ASP A 77 8.51 -14.39 11.05
C ASP A 77 8.02 -13.01 11.55
N VAL A 78 8.93 -12.06 11.76
CA VAL A 78 8.63 -10.76 12.41
C VAL A 78 8.99 -9.54 11.57
N GLU A 79 9.93 -9.66 10.63
CA GLU A 79 10.42 -8.54 9.81
C GLU A 79 10.73 -8.97 8.37
N ALA A 80 10.75 -7.99 7.47
CA ALA A 80 11.20 -8.13 6.09
C ALA A 80 12.56 -7.43 5.93
N ILE A 81 13.46 -8.08 5.18
CA ILE A 81 14.82 -7.61 4.92
C ILE A 81 14.91 -7.01 3.53
N PHE A 82 15.55 -5.85 3.44
CA PHE A 82 15.75 -5.08 2.21
C PHE A 82 17.21 -4.69 2.09
N MET A 83 17.66 -4.47 0.85
CA MET A 83 18.97 -3.92 0.54
C MET A 83 18.81 -2.56 -0.12
N ASN A 84 19.47 -1.53 0.41
CA ASN A 84 19.49 -0.22 -0.23
C ASN A 84 20.26 -0.31 -1.56
N ASN A 85 19.68 0.21 -2.64
CA ASN A 85 20.26 0.07 -3.99
C ASN A 85 21.48 0.98 -4.22
N GLU A 86 21.66 2.04 -3.42
CA GLU A 86 22.78 2.97 -3.51
C GLU A 86 23.93 2.59 -2.59
N THR A 87 23.65 2.25 -1.33
CA THR A 87 24.67 1.95 -0.32
C THR A 87 25.00 0.46 -0.20
N TYR A 88 24.15 -0.42 -0.75
CA TYR A 88 24.21 -1.88 -0.57
C TYR A 88 24.10 -2.34 0.89
N GLU A 89 23.67 -1.45 1.80
CA GLU A 89 23.42 -1.78 3.19
C GLU A 89 22.07 -2.47 3.35
N GLN A 90 22.04 -3.51 4.17
CA GLN A 90 20.79 -4.19 4.52
C GLN A 90 20.13 -3.52 5.71
N PHE A 91 18.80 -3.46 5.68
CA PHE A 91 17.98 -2.99 6.79
C PHE A 91 16.69 -3.80 6.84
N SER A 92 16.01 -3.75 7.98
CA SER A 92 14.75 -4.45 8.17
C SER A 92 13.58 -3.50 8.42
N LEU A 93 12.38 -3.96 8.06
CA LEU A 93 11.11 -3.35 8.42
C LEU A 93 10.21 -4.40 9.08
N PRO A 94 9.63 -4.09 10.26
CA PRO A 94 8.62 -4.94 10.89
C PRO A 94 7.47 -5.27 9.93
N LEU A 95 6.99 -6.52 9.95
CA LEU A 95 5.87 -6.93 9.08
C LEU A 95 4.59 -6.14 9.36
N GLU A 96 4.37 -5.74 10.61
CA GLU A 96 3.24 -4.89 11.01
C GLU A 96 3.26 -3.50 10.32
N GLN A 97 4.45 -2.96 10.09
CA GLN A 97 4.63 -1.67 9.42
C GLN A 97 4.36 -1.77 7.91
N ILE A 98 4.66 -2.92 7.30
CA ILE A 98 4.38 -3.21 5.89
C ILE A 98 2.89 -3.49 5.67
N GLY A 99 2.29 -4.29 6.55
CA GLY A 99 0.88 -4.67 6.50
C GLY A 99 0.53 -5.46 5.24
N ASP A 100 -0.63 -5.13 4.64
CA ASP A 100 -1.19 -5.86 3.48
C ASP A 100 -0.29 -5.87 2.24
N LYS A 101 0.63 -4.90 2.12
CA LYS A 101 1.58 -4.81 1.01
C LYS A 101 2.50 -6.04 0.92
N LEU A 102 2.70 -6.75 2.04
CA LEU A 102 3.50 -7.97 2.09
C LEU A 102 3.02 -9.04 1.09
N LYS A 103 1.71 -9.06 0.79
CA LYS A 103 1.08 -10.01 -0.14
C LYS A 103 1.56 -9.86 -1.59
N TYR A 104 2.23 -8.76 -1.91
CA TYR A 104 2.69 -8.45 -3.26
C TYR A 104 4.22 -8.45 -3.37
N LEU A 105 4.94 -8.73 -2.29
CA LEU A 105 6.41 -8.75 -2.30
C LEU A 105 6.93 -10.13 -2.71
N ILE A 106 7.75 -10.15 -3.76
CA ILE A 106 8.57 -11.30 -4.17
C ILE A 106 10.04 -10.94 -4.07
N GLU A 107 10.89 -11.91 -3.74
CA GLU A 107 12.35 -11.68 -3.67
C GLU A 107 12.85 -11.04 -4.96
N GLY A 108 13.67 -9.99 -4.85
CA GLY A 108 14.12 -9.20 -6.00
C GLY A 108 13.20 -8.05 -6.39
N THR A 109 12.07 -7.81 -5.71
CA THR A 109 11.20 -6.66 -6.00
C THR A 109 11.87 -5.35 -5.63
N ASP A 110 11.99 -4.43 -6.59
CA ASP A 110 12.39 -3.05 -6.34
C ASP A 110 11.25 -2.23 -5.73
N VAL A 111 11.56 -1.51 -4.67
CA VAL A 111 10.60 -0.77 -3.85
C VAL A 111 11.16 0.59 -3.46
N ASP A 112 10.25 1.53 -3.23
CA ASP A 112 10.58 2.83 -2.66
C ASP A 112 10.43 2.76 -1.14
N ILE A 113 11.42 3.25 -0.42
CA ILE A 113 11.42 3.36 1.04
C ILE A 113 11.32 4.83 1.40
N LEU A 114 10.30 5.17 2.17
CA LEU A 114 10.16 6.49 2.78
C LEU A 114 10.95 6.51 4.08
N TYR A 115 11.90 7.43 4.17
CA TYR A 115 12.68 7.72 5.36
C TYR A 115 12.10 8.93 6.07
N PHE A 116 11.90 8.82 7.38
CA PHE A 116 11.54 9.93 8.25
C PHE A 116 12.67 10.16 9.25
N GLN A 117 13.26 11.36 9.25
CA GLN A 117 14.40 11.72 10.10
C GLN A 117 15.56 10.70 9.99
N GLY A 118 15.84 10.23 8.77
CA GLY A 118 16.90 9.25 8.49
C GLY A 118 16.57 7.79 8.86
N ARG A 119 15.36 7.49 9.35
CA ARG A 119 14.92 6.12 9.67
C ARG A 119 13.91 5.61 8.65
N PRO A 120 14.01 4.35 8.20
CA PRO A 120 13.04 3.77 7.28
C PRO A 120 11.67 3.68 7.97
N ALA A 121 10.69 4.36 7.38
CA ALA A 121 9.38 4.60 7.97
C ALA A 121 8.23 3.99 7.16
N ALA A 122 8.36 3.81 5.85
CA ALA A 122 7.32 3.11 5.11
C ALA A 122 7.82 2.51 3.81
N LEU A 123 7.21 1.38 3.45
CA LEU A 123 7.34 0.79 2.13
C LEU A 123 6.30 1.39 1.18
N LYS A 124 6.74 1.77 -0.01
CA LYS A 124 5.89 2.11 -1.15
C LYS A 124 6.20 1.16 -2.30
N LEU A 125 5.18 0.38 -2.68
CA LEU A 125 5.25 -0.52 -3.81
C LEU A 125 4.98 0.24 -5.12
N PRO A 126 5.51 -0.23 -6.25
CA PRO A 126 5.02 0.16 -7.56
C PRO A 126 3.51 -0.10 -7.66
N ILE A 127 2.74 0.85 -8.20
CA ILE A 127 1.27 0.74 -8.34
C ILE A 127 0.87 -0.53 -9.09
N LYS A 128 1.70 -0.96 -10.04
CA LYS A 128 1.49 -2.17 -10.84
C LYS A 128 2.66 -3.11 -10.63
N ILE A 129 2.35 -4.33 -10.23
CA ILE A 129 3.34 -5.41 -10.10
C ILE A 129 2.88 -6.63 -10.89
N ALA A 130 3.82 -7.28 -11.56
CA ALA A 130 3.58 -8.54 -12.25
C ALA A 130 3.82 -9.69 -11.27
N LEU A 131 2.82 -10.54 -11.09
CA LEU A 131 2.89 -11.72 -10.22
C LEU A 131 2.43 -12.94 -11.00
N LYS A 132 3.13 -14.07 -10.84
CA LYS A 132 2.80 -15.33 -11.48
C LYS A 132 1.65 -16.02 -10.75
N VAL A 133 0.74 -16.61 -11.51
CA VAL A 133 -0.32 -17.48 -11.00
C VAL A 133 0.22 -18.88 -10.78
N THR A 134 0.14 -19.39 -9.54
CA THR A 134 0.62 -20.73 -9.15
C THR A 134 -0.49 -21.77 -9.07
N SER A 135 -1.74 -21.35 -8.89
CA SER A 135 -2.89 -22.26 -8.89
C SER A 135 -4.11 -21.55 -9.46
N ALA A 136 -4.79 -22.21 -10.40
CA ALA A 136 -6.00 -21.68 -11.02
C ALA A 136 -7.07 -22.76 -11.18
N PRO A 137 -8.24 -22.64 -10.51
CA PRO A 137 -9.34 -23.57 -10.71
C PRO A 137 -9.79 -23.63 -12.19
N PRO A 138 -10.26 -24.81 -12.67
CA PRO A 138 -10.78 -24.95 -14.02
C PRO A 138 -12.00 -24.04 -14.21
N GLY A 139 -11.98 -23.23 -15.28
CA GLY A 139 -13.08 -22.34 -15.60
C GLY A 139 -14.28 -23.14 -16.11
N VAL A 140 -15.34 -23.28 -15.30
CA VAL A 140 -16.59 -23.91 -15.76
C VAL A 140 -17.38 -22.87 -16.56
N LYS A 141 -17.37 -23.00 -17.89
CA LYS A 141 -18.23 -22.23 -18.80
C LYS A 141 -19.69 -22.70 -18.67
N GLY A 142 -20.35 -22.37 -17.56
CA GLY A 142 -21.81 -22.43 -17.46
C GLY A 142 -22.42 -21.14 -18.02
N ASN A 143 -23.45 -21.23 -18.87
CA ASN A 143 -24.18 -20.13 -19.52
C ASN A 143 -24.36 -18.88 -18.62
N SER A 144 -23.41 -17.95 -18.64
CA SER A 144 -23.47 -16.74 -17.82
C SER A 144 -23.12 -15.53 -18.66
N ALA A 145 -24.13 -14.72 -18.93
CA ALA A 145 -23.96 -13.36 -19.40
C ALA A 145 -23.47 -12.50 -18.21
N GLY A 146 -22.17 -12.19 -18.17
CA GLY A 146 -21.57 -11.33 -17.14
C GLY A 146 -20.03 -11.40 -17.11
N ASN A 147 -19.40 -10.45 -16.42
CA ASN A 147 -17.97 -10.49 -16.11
C ASN A 147 -17.72 -11.53 -15.01
N VAL A 148 -17.62 -12.80 -15.39
CA VAL A 148 -17.36 -13.90 -14.44
C VAL A 148 -15.87 -13.94 -14.09
N THR A 149 -15.55 -13.82 -12.81
CA THR A 149 -14.19 -13.96 -12.27
C THR A 149 -14.03 -15.28 -11.53
N LYS A 150 -12.81 -15.79 -11.48
CA LYS A 150 -12.39 -16.89 -10.60
C LYS A 150 -11.29 -16.41 -9.65
N THR A 151 -11.21 -17.01 -8.48
CA THR A 151 -10.11 -16.78 -7.54
C THR A 151 -8.93 -17.69 -7.91
N VAL A 152 -7.76 -17.10 -8.08
CA VAL A 152 -6.48 -17.80 -8.32
C VAL A 152 -5.51 -17.51 -7.18
N GLU A 153 -4.48 -18.33 -7.05
CA GLU A 153 -3.38 -18.13 -6.11
C GLU A 153 -2.16 -17.55 -6.84
N LEU A 154 -1.57 -16.51 -6.27
CA LEU A 154 -0.33 -15.92 -6.76
C LEU A 154 0.89 -16.62 -6.18
N GLU A 155 2.07 -16.39 -6.73
CA GLU A 155 3.34 -16.93 -6.22
C GLU A 155 3.68 -16.52 -4.78
N THR A 156 3.05 -15.45 -4.28
CA THR A 156 3.12 -15.03 -2.88
C THR A 156 2.18 -15.80 -1.95
N GLY A 157 1.33 -16.69 -2.49
CA GLY A 157 0.21 -17.35 -1.79
C GLY A 157 -1.02 -16.47 -1.62
N ALA A 158 -1.01 -15.23 -2.13
CA ALA A 158 -2.14 -14.33 -2.03
C ALA A 158 -3.26 -14.71 -3.01
N PRO A 159 -4.54 -14.73 -2.58
CA PRO A 159 -5.67 -14.94 -3.47
C PRO A 159 -5.96 -13.69 -4.30
N LEU A 160 -6.25 -13.86 -5.59
CA LEU A 160 -6.62 -12.78 -6.51
C LEU A 160 -7.82 -13.18 -7.36
N ASN A 161 -8.79 -12.27 -7.53
CA ASN A 161 -9.89 -12.48 -8.46
C ASN A 161 -9.49 -12.03 -9.87
N VAL A 162 -9.51 -12.96 -10.82
CA VAL A 162 -9.10 -12.75 -12.21
C VAL A 162 -10.18 -13.26 -13.18
N PRO A 163 -10.18 -12.82 -14.45
CA PRO A 163 -11.07 -13.37 -15.45
C PRO A 163 -10.91 -14.89 -15.65
N MET A 164 -11.99 -15.57 -16.00
CA MET A 164 -12.03 -17.04 -16.18
C MET A 164 -10.97 -17.61 -17.14
N PHE A 165 -10.47 -16.80 -18.08
CA PHE A 165 -9.51 -17.22 -19.10
C PHE A 165 -8.05 -17.27 -18.62
N ILE A 166 -7.73 -16.75 -17.43
CA ILE A 166 -6.37 -16.79 -16.86
C ILE A 166 -6.06 -18.22 -16.43
N ASN A 167 -4.89 -18.73 -16.82
CA ASN A 167 -4.47 -20.09 -16.48
C ASN A 167 -3.29 -20.07 -15.50
N GLU A 168 -3.06 -21.22 -14.88
CA GLU A 168 -1.86 -21.45 -14.08
C GLU A 168 -0.59 -21.23 -14.93
N GLY A 169 0.42 -20.62 -14.34
CA GLY A 169 1.68 -20.29 -14.99
C GLY A 169 1.69 -18.94 -15.73
N GLU A 170 0.54 -18.31 -15.96
CA GLU A 170 0.47 -16.96 -16.53
C GLU A 170 0.90 -15.90 -15.50
N ALA A 171 1.51 -14.81 -15.97
CA ALA A 171 1.79 -13.64 -15.16
C ALA A 171 0.68 -12.60 -15.31
N VAL A 172 0.21 -12.05 -14.19
CA VAL A 172 -0.86 -11.06 -14.12
C VAL A 172 -0.35 -9.78 -13.47
N ILE A 173 -0.84 -8.65 -13.94
CA ILE A 173 -0.57 -7.34 -13.36
C ILE A 173 -1.63 -7.07 -12.29
N VAL A 174 -1.17 -6.81 -11.07
CA VAL A 174 -1.99 -6.45 -9.91
C VAL A 174 -1.79 -4.98 -9.58
N ASN A 175 -2.87 -4.29 -9.27
CA ASN A 175 -2.81 -2.96 -8.68
C ASN A 175 -2.58 -3.09 -7.17
N THR A 176 -1.44 -2.63 -6.65
CA THR A 176 -1.09 -2.80 -5.23
C THR A 176 -1.90 -1.92 -4.28
N ASP A 177 -2.52 -0.85 -4.78
CA ASP A 177 -3.35 0.06 -3.98
C ASP A 177 -4.78 -0.49 -3.83
N THR A 178 -5.35 -1.05 -4.90
CA THR A 178 -6.72 -1.62 -4.87
C THR A 178 -6.76 -3.11 -4.60
N GLY A 179 -5.66 -3.83 -4.84
CA GLY A 179 -5.58 -5.29 -4.80
C GLY A 179 -6.29 -5.99 -5.95
N GLU A 180 -6.57 -5.27 -7.04
CA GLU A 180 -7.35 -5.79 -8.15
C GLU A 180 -6.48 -6.19 -9.34
N TYR A 181 -6.97 -7.16 -10.10
CA TYR A 181 -6.41 -7.53 -11.39
C TYR A 181 -6.55 -6.37 -12.38
N VAL A 182 -5.45 -6.04 -13.07
CA VAL A 182 -5.41 -5.00 -14.11
C VAL A 182 -5.35 -5.62 -15.50
N GLY A 183 -4.56 -6.69 -15.68
CA GLY A 183 -4.28 -7.26 -16.99
C GLY A 183 -3.32 -8.45 -16.92
N ARG A 184 -3.00 -9.01 -18.09
CA ARG A 184 -1.86 -9.93 -18.25
C ARG A 184 -0.57 -9.12 -18.33
N ALA A 185 0.52 -9.68 -17.80
CA ALA A 185 1.85 -9.07 -17.89
C ALA A 185 2.47 -9.22 -19.29
#